data_AF-A0A3D3M5Y7-F1
#
_entry.id   AF-A0A3D3M5Y7-F1
#
_cell.length_a   1.000
_cell.length_b   1.000
_cell.length_c   1.000
_cell.angle_alpha   90.00
_cell.angle_beta   90.00
_cell.angle_gamma   90.00
#
_symmetry.space_group_name_H-M   'P 1'
#
loop_
_entity.id
_entity.type
_entity.pdbx_description
1 polymer ?
#
loop_
_entity_poly.entity_id
_entity_poly.type
_entity_poly.pdbx_seq_one_letter_code
_entity_poly.pdbx_strand_id
1 'polypeptide(L)' 'MTIKPIRNDEDLRAALERLEVIYQAESETPEAIEMEELVAAISAYESEHYPIQLADNRIT' A
#
# COMPACT_ATOMS: atom_id res chain seq x y z
N MET A 1 -4.78 13.14 -8.54
CA MET A 1 -4.50 13.85 -7.27
C MET A 1 -3.02 13.63 -6.95
N THR A 2 -2.47 14.27 -5.92
CA THR A 2 -1.09 13.98 -5.48
C THR A 2 -1.18 13.24 -4.15
N ILE A 3 -1.16 11.90 -4.19
CA ILE A 3 -1.10 11.11 -2.96
C ILE A 3 0.24 11.38 -2.26
N LYS A 4 0.19 11.60 -0.94
CA LYS A 4 1.40 11.85 -0.16
C LYS A 4 2.24 10.57 -0.09
N PRO A 5 3.57 10.65 -0.26
CA PRO A 5 4.43 9.50 -0.07
C PRO A 5 4.39 9.04 1.40
N ILE A 6 4.36 7.73 1.62
CA ILE A 6 4.40 7.11 2.95
C ILE A 6 5.86 7.14 3.43
N ARG A 7 6.13 7.77 4.58
CA ARG A 7 7.51 7.95 5.08
C ARG A 7 7.79 7.27 6.42
N ASN A 8 6.74 6.82 7.10
CA ASN A 8 6.80 6.21 8.41
C ASN A 8 5.56 5.34 8.65
N ASP A 9 5.53 4.61 9.76
CA ASP A 9 4.44 3.70 10.10
C ASP A 9 3.10 4.38 10.40
N GLU A 10 3.11 5.66 10.79
CA GLU A 10 1.87 6.43 10.97
C GLU A 10 1.23 6.76 9.63
N ASP A 11 2.03 7.18 8.64
CA ASP A 11 1.59 7.38 7.26
C ASP A 11 1.06 6.05 6.67
N LEU A 12 1.75 4.93 6.95
CA LEU A 12 1.34 3.61 6.48
C LEU A 12 -0.03 3.22 7.06
N ARG A 13 -0.22 3.41 8.37
CA ARG A 13 -1.51 3.14 9.02
C ARG A 13 -2.63 3.99 8.44
N ALA A 14 -2.41 5.30 8.31
CA ALA A 14 -3.39 6.20 7.72
C ALA A 14 -3.75 5.81 6.27
N ALA A 15 -2.75 5.39 5.48
CA ALA A 15 -2.96 4.91 4.12
C ALA A 15 -3.80 3.61 4.10
N LEU A 16 -3.51 2.67 5.00
CA LEU A 16 -4.29 1.43 5.14
C LEU A 16 -5.74 1.71 5.58
N GLU A 17 -5.94 2.56 6.59
CA GLU A 17 -7.28 2.96 7.05
C GLU A 17 -8.08 3.63 5.92
N ARG A 18 -7.43 4.48 5.12
CA ARG A 18 -8.08 5.10 3.96
C ARG A 18 -8.41 4.07 2.89
N LEU A 19 -7.49 3.15 2.61
CA LEU A 19 -7.65 2.09 1.64
C LEU A 19 -8.86 1.22 1.99
N GLU A 20 -9.06 0.85 3.27
CA GLU A 20 -10.21 0.07 3.73
C GLU A 20 -11.56 0.74 3.40
N VAL A 21 -11.63 2.08 3.45
CA VAL A 21 -12.86 2.83 3.14
C VAL A 21 -13.20 2.78 1.65
N ILE A 22 -12.17 2.81 0.79
CA ILE A 22 -12.34 2.91 -0.67
C ILE A 22 -12.05 1.62 -1.42
N TYR A 23 -11.75 0.53 -0.72
CA TYR A 23 -11.39 -0.77 -1.30
C TYR A 23 -12.50 -1.36 -2.20
N GLN A 24 -13.75 -1.00 -1.92
CA GLN A 24 -14.92 -1.42 -2.69
C GLN A 24 -15.42 -0.34 -3.67
N ALA A 25 -14.62 0.69 -3.95
CA ALA A 25 -14.97 1.70 -4.92
C ALA A 25 -15.24 1.09 -6.30
N GLU A 26 -16.29 1.56 -6.96
CA GLU A 26 -16.59 1.13 -8.33
C GLU A 26 -15.47 1.59 -9.28
N SER A 27 -15.17 0.77 -10.28
CA SER A 27 -14.18 1.10 -11.30
C SER A 27 -14.48 2.44 -11.96
N GLU A 28 -13.43 3.15 -12.40
CA GLU A 28 -13.53 4.45 -13.09
C GLU A 28 -14.06 5.60 -12.20
N THR A 29 -14.22 5.40 -10.89
CA THR A 29 -14.49 6.48 -9.93
C THR A 29 -13.18 7.14 -9.45
N PRO A 30 -13.24 8.40 -8.98
CA PRO A 30 -12.10 9.03 -8.30
C PRO A 30 -11.56 8.19 -7.14
N GLU A 31 -12.43 7.52 -6.40
CA GLU A 31 -12.07 6.63 -5.30
C GLU A 31 -11.31 5.39 -5.77
N ALA A 32 -11.67 4.79 -6.91
CA ALA A 32 -10.89 3.69 -7.49
C ALA A 32 -9.50 4.15 -7.94
N ILE A 33 -9.40 5.34 -8.54
CA ILE A 33 -8.11 5.94 -8.90
C ILE A 33 -7.26 6.19 -7.64
N GLU A 34 -7.88 6.69 -6.56
CA GLU A 34 -7.20 6.89 -5.27
C GLU A 34 -6.74 5.55 -4.65
N MET A 35 -7.58 4.51 -4.74
CA MET A 35 -7.25 3.16 -4.27
C MET A 35 -6.01 2.61 -4.96
N GLU A 36 -5.92 2.70 -6.29
CA GLU A 36 -4.76 2.23 -7.05
C GLU A 36 -3.47 2.93 -6.64
N GLU A 37 -3.52 4.25 -6.44
CA GLU A 37 -2.36 5.02 -6.00
C GLU A 37 -1.96 4.71 -4.54
N LEU A 38 -2.92 4.50 -3.63
CA LEU A 38 -2.62 4.07 -2.26
C LEU A 38 -1.96 2.70 -2.22
N VAL A 39 -2.46 1.73 -2.99
CA VAL A 39 -1.86 0.40 -3.08
C VAL A 39 -0.41 0.48 -3.58
N ALA A 40 -0.14 1.30 -4.59
CA ALA A 40 1.22 1.51 -5.10
C ALA A 40 2.13 2.15 -4.04
N ALA A 41 1.66 3.15 -3.30
CA ALA A 41 2.43 3.82 -2.26
C ALA A 41 2.74 2.89 -1.06
N ILE A 42 1.74 2.11 -0.62
CA ILE A 42 1.88 1.12 0.46
C ILE A 42 2.90 0.06 0.07
N SER A 43 2.78 -0.51 -1.12
CA SER A 43 3.69 -1.54 -1.63
C SER A 43 5.14 -1.05 -1.72
N ALA A 44 5.36 0.20 -2.16
CA ALA A 44 6.69 0.79 -2.20
C ALA A 44 7.31 0.88 -0.80
N TYR A 45 6.56 1.41 0.18
CA TYR A 45 7.03 1.51 1.57
C TYR A 45 7.27 0.13 2.20
N GLU A 46 6.36 -0.82 2.02
CA GLU A 46 6.49 -2.18 2.55
C GLU A 46 7.70 -2.90 1.95
N SER A 47 7.97 -2.75 0.65
CA SER A 47 9.14 -3.35 0.02
C SER A 47 10.47 -2.82 0.61
N GLU A 48 10.51 -1.53 0.95
CA GLU A 48 11.69 -0.89 1.55
C GLU A 48 11.84 -1.21 3.04
N HIS A 49 10.75 -1.22 3.81
CA HIS A 49 10.76 -1.32 5.27
C HIS A 49 10.50 -2.73 5.81
N TYR A 50 9.73 -3.53 5.09
CA TYR A 50 9.30 -4.88 5.45
C TYR A 50 9.65 -5.87 4.33
N PRO A 51 10.93 -6.00 3.95
CA PRO A 51 11.32 -6.90 2.88
C PRO A 51 10.88 -8.32 3.23
N ILE A 52 10.12 -8.95 2.33
CA ILE A 52 9.74 -10.35 2.48
C ILE A 52 11.03 -11.16 2.43
N GLN A 53 11.52 -11.56 3.61
CA GLN A 53 12.52 -12.62 3.71
C GLN A 53 11.81 -13.89 3.27
N LEU A 54 11.91 -14.21 1.98
CA LEU A 54 11.72 -15.56 1.51
C LEU A 54 12.59 -16.43 2.42
N ALA A 55 11.95 -17.20 3.31
CA ALA A 55 12.65 -18.18 4.10
C ALA A 55 13.50 -18.99 3.13
N ASP A 56 14.83 -18.89 3.25
CA ASP A 56 15.79 -19.65 2.46
C ASP A 56 15.62 -21.11 2.90
N ASN A 57 14.58 -21.77 2.40
CA ASN A 57 14.37 -23.19 2.58
C ASN A 57 15.28 -23.89 1.56
N ARG A 58 16.59 -23.69 1.75
CA ARG A 58 17.62 -24.57 1.21
C ARG A 58 17.45 -25.91 1.91
N ILE A 59 16.57 -26.74 1.35
CA ILE A 59 16.59 -28.17 1.61
C ILE A 59 17.79 -28.70 0.81
N THR A 60 18.98 -28.59 1.43
CA THR A 60 20.15 -29.42 1.09
C THR A 60 19.88 -30.87 1.44
#